data_AF-A0A6V8P301-F1
#
_entry.id   AF-A0A6V8P301-F1
#
_cell.length_a   1.000
_cell.length_b   1.000
_cell.length_c   1.000
_cell.angle_alpha   90.00
_cell.angle_beta   90.00
_cell.angle_gamma   90.00
#
_symmetry.space_group_name_H-M   'P 1'
#
loop_
_entity.id
_entity.type
_entity.pdbx_description
1 polymer ?
#
loop_
_entity_poly.entity_id
_entity_poly.type
_entity_poly.pdbx_seq_one_letter_code
_entity_poly.pdbx_strand_id
1 'polypeptide(L)'
;RRNTSNFFIHKDLKGFLSRELDFYLKNEVLNLDEMETAGENRAEGWFQIMRAIKAVGGRVIDFLDQIECFQKMLWEKRKFITETQYCITTGNVDESFYPDIATCEPQWAEWKELFHIDEEETNLFNSVKDKNGKRIAFLKGHPTLVLDTKHFDQGFVDRLLGSMDDLDGKTDGLLIHSENFQALNLLLEKYHEKVKCIYIDPPFNTGKNEFLYKNNYLNSSWLAMLRDRMRLGRRALSSNGNFFCRIDHHGDFRVRQLLDNVFGEAHYQNQMVLKRGREPAGTRGKLESASETHSWCAACDSADSNEIVVDSSIADV
;
A
#
# COMPACT_ATOMS: atom_id res chain seq x y z
N ARG A 1 22.85 -5.15 -0.36
CA ARG A 1 22.32 -4.79 -1.71
C ARG A 1 20.80 -4.81 -1.63
N ARG A 2 20.13 -3.66 -1.83
CA ARG A 2 18.66 -3.65 -2.03
C ARG A 2 18.37 -4.47 -3.29
N ASN A 3 17.46 -5.43 -3.19
CA ASN A 3 17.15 -6.36 -4.27
C ASN A 3 16.47 -5.57 -5.41
N THR A 4 17.11 -5.46 -6.57
CA THR A 4 16.65 -4.63 -7.70
C THR A 4 15.76 -5.38 -8.69
N SER A 5 15.63 -6.70 -8.53
CA SER A 5 14.76 -7.54 -9.36
C SER A 5 13.37 -7.69 -8.73
N ASN A 6 12.33 -7.47 -9.54
CA ASN A 6 10.97 -7.80 -9.17
C ASN A 6 10.82 -9.33 -9.18
N PHE A 7 10.61 -9.94 -8.02
CA PHE A 7 10.22 -11.35 -7.95
C PHE A 7 8.70 -11.39 -7.96
N PHE A 8 8.13 -11.83 -9.07
CA PHE A 8 6.74 -12.25 -9.09
C PHE A 8 6.70 -13.68 -8.57
N ILE A 9 6.04 -13.89 -7.43
CA ILE A 9 5.88 -15.23 -6.86
C ILE A 9 4.53 -15.79 -7.31
N HIS A 10 4.56 -16.85 -8.10
CA HIS A 10 3.38 -17.52 -8.61
C HIS A 10 2.70 -18.35 -7.51
N LYS A 11 1.37 -18.22 -7.37
CA LYS A 11 0.61 -18.84 -6.27
C LYS A 11 0.51 -20.37 -6.38
N ASP A 12 0.47 -20.88 -7.60
CA ASP A 12 0.35 -22.31 -7.97
C ASP A 12 1.19 -22.61 -9.23
N LEU A 13 2.53 -22.50 -9.13
CA LEU A 13 3.40 -22.63 -10.31
C LEU A 13 3.32 -24.03 -10.91
N LYS A 14 3.36 -25.05 -10.05
CA LYS A 14 3.24 -26.45 -10.46
C LYS A 14 1.96 -26.73 -11.22
N GLY A 15 0.80 -26.33 -10.70
CA GLY A 15 -0.47 -26.53 -11.38
C GLY A 15 -0.52 -25.80 -12.72
N PHE A 16 -0.02 -24.56 -12.79
CA PHE A 16 0.07 -23.80 -14.05
C PHE A 16 0.94 -24.52 -15.09
N LEU A 17 2.21 -24.78 -14.78
CA LEU A 17 3.12 -25.39 -15.75
C LEU A 17 2.72 -26.82 -16.12
N SER A 18 2.09 -27.58 -15.20
CA SER A 18 1.59 -28.92 -15.51
C SER A 18 0.47 -28.88 -16.55
N ARG A 19 -0.44 -27.89 -16.45
CA ARG A 19 -1.51 -27.70 -17.44
C ARG A 19 -0.96 -27.25 -18.79
N GLU A 20 0.01 -26.33 -18.80
CA GLU A 20 0.68 -25.89 -20.03
C GLU A 20 1.44 -27.03 -20.71
N LEU A 21 2.14 -27.87 -19.93
CA LEU A 21 2.81 -29.06 -20.44
C LEU A 21 1.79 -30.04 -21.03
N ASP A 22 0.69 -30.31 -20.34
CA ASP A 22 -0.35 -31.20 -20.86
C ASP A 22 -1.01 -30.63 -22.13
N PHE A 23 -1.19 -29.30 -22.22
CA PHE A 23 -1.70 -28.63 -23.42
C PHE A 23 -0.71 -28.75 -24.58
N TYR A 24 0.56 -28.46 -24.35
CA TYR A 24 1.63 -28.59 -25.35
C TYR A 24 1.73 -30.04 -25.87
N LEU A 25 1.71 -31.02 -24.97
CA LEU A 25 1.77 -32.43 -25.35
C LEU A 25 0.57 -32.86 -26.21
N LYS A 26 -0.62 -32.28 -25.97
CA LYS A 26 -1.83 -32.60 -26.74
C LYS A 26 -1.87 -31.93 -28.10
N ASN A 27 -1.39 -30.69 -28.23
CA ASN A 27 -1.55 -29.93 -29.47
C ASN A 27 -0.32 -30.03 -30.39
N GLU A 28 0.89 -30.04 -29.82
CA GLU A 28 2.13 -29.96 -30.59
C GLU A 28 2.81 -31.33 -30.73
N VAL A 29 2.61 -32.24 -29.78
CA VAL A 29 3.27 -33.58 -29.80
C VAL A 29 2.32 -34.67 -30.29
N LEU A 30 1.03 -34.61 -29.93
CA LEU A 30 -0.01 -35.51 -30.42
C LEU A 30 -0.91 -34.80 -31.42
N ASN A 31 -0.40 -34.50 -32.61
CA ASN A 31 -1.25 -34.02 -33.69
C ASN A 31 -2.13 -35.17 -34.21
N LEU A 32 -3.42 -35.18 -33.85
CA LEU A 32 -4.37 -36.26 -34.18
C LEU A 32 -4.50 -36.47 -35.70
N ASP A 33 -4.47 -35.41 -36.49
CA ASP A 33 -4.58 -35.48 -37.95
C ASP A 33 -3.36 -36.18 -38.56
N GLU A 34 -2.16 -35.90 -38.03
CA GLU A 34 -0.93 -36.57 -38.45
C GLU A 34 -0.90 -38.04 -38.02
N MET A 35 -1.46 -38.36 -36.84
CA MET A 35 -1.55 -39.74 -36.36
C MET A 35 -2.50 -40.60 -37.20
N GLU A 36 -3.65 -40.05 -37.59
CA GLU A 36 -4.61 -40.73 -38.47
C GLU A 36 -4.00 -40.99 -39.87
N THR A 37 -3.21 -40.03 -40.36
CA THR A 37 -2.54 -40.13 -41.67
C THR A 37 -1.33 -41.09 -41.66
N ALA A 38 -0.64 -41.23 -40.53
CA ALA A 38 0.63 -41.97 -40.43
C ALA A 38 0.51 -43.49 -40.19
N GLY A 39 -0.67 -43.98 -39.78
CA GLY A 39 -0.94 -45.39 -39.48
C GLY A 39 -0.33 -45.91 -38.16
N GLU A 40 -0.82 -47.05 -37.67
CA GLU A 40 -0.52 -47.61 -36.33
C GLU A 40 0.99 -47.76 -36.02
N ASN A 41 1.80 -48.07 -37.04
CA ASN A 41 3.23 -48.37 -36.86
C ASN A 41 4.09 -47.17 -36.41
N ARG A 42 3.65 -45.93 -36.61
CA ARG A 42 4.39 -44.74 -36.10
C ARG A 42 3.89 -44.26 -34.74
N ALA A 43 2.68 -44.64 -34.33
CA ALA A 43 2.06 -44.18 -33.09
C ALA A 43 2.89 -44.53 -31.84
N GLU A 44 3.55 -45.69 -31.84
CA GLU A 44 4.38 -46.14 -30.72
C GLU A 44 5.57 -45.21 -30.44
N GLY A 45 6.26 -44.73 -31.49
CA GLY A 45 7.36 -43.77 -31.35
C GLY A 45 6.92 -42.42 -30.77
N TRP A 46 5.75 -41.93 -31.19
CA TRP A 46 5.16 -40.71 -30.64
C TRP A 46 4.82 -40.84 -29.16
N PHE A 47 4.26 -41.98 -28.73
CA PHE A 47 4.00 -42.23 -27.32
C PHE A 47 5.28 -42.30 -26.48
N GLN A 48 6.37 -42.84 -27.03
CA GLN A 48 7.67 -42.83 -26.35
C GLN A 48 8.23 -41.42 -26.18
N ILE A 49 8.17 -40.58 -27.23
CA ILE A 49 8.58 -39.17 -27.17
C ILE A 49 7.73 -38.41 -26.17
N MET A 50 6.40 -38.58 -26.22
CA MET A 50 5.48 -37.94 -25.28
C MET A 50 5.80 -38.31 -23.84
N ARG A 51 6.04 -39.59 -23.54
CA ARG A 51 6.44 -40.06 -22.21
C ARG A 51 7.75 -39.44 -21.76
N ALA A 52 8.73 -39.35 -22.67
CA ALA A 52 10.03 -38.75 -22.37
C ALA A 52 9.89 -37.24 -22.06
N ILE A 53 9.18 -36.48 -22.90
CA ILE A 53 8.93 -35.04 -22.67
C ILE A 53 8.15 -34.84 -21.38
N LYS A 54 7.10 -35.63 -21.13
CA LYS A 54 6.31 -35.53 -19.89
C LYS A 54 7.15 -35.81 -18.65
N ALA A 55 8.05 -36.81 -18.71
CA ALA A 55 8.94 -37.15 -17.60
C ALA A 55 9.98 -36.05 -17.32
N VAL A 56 10.63 -35.53 -18.37
CA VAL A 56 11.62 -34.44 -18.22
C VAL A 56 10.93 -33.16 -17.78
N GLY A 57 9.83 -32.78 -18.45
CA GLY A 57 9.02 -31.62 -18.12
C GLY A 57 8.51 -31.67 -16.69
N GLY A 58 7.98 -32.82 -16.24
CA GLY A 58 7.55 -33.02 -14.85
C GLY A 58 8.67 -32.76 -13.83
N ARG A 59 9.89 -33.28 -14.08
CA ARG A 59 11.04 -33.05 -13.20
C ARG A 59 11.46 -31.57 -13.15
N VAL A 60 11.45 -30.88 -14.29
CA VAL A 60 11.75 -29.45 -14.35
C VAL A 60 10.69 -28.64 -13.60
N ILE A 61 9.41 -28.97 -13.79
CA ILE A 61 8.29 -28.34 -13.08
C ILE A 61 8.44 -28.54 -11.57
N ASP A 62 8.72 -29.76 -11.12
CA ASP A 62 8.92 -30.06 -9.69
C ASP A 62 10.09 -29.26 -9.11
N PHE A 63 11.19 -29.12 -9.84
CA PHE A 63 12.34 -28.32 -9.41
C PHE A 63 11.99 -26.82 -9.31
N LEU A 64 11.32 -26.27 -10.32
CA LEU A 64 10.89 -24.87 -10.31
C LEU A 64 9.89 -24.60 -9.18
N ASP A 65 8.94 -25.51 -8.96
CA ASP A 65 7.96 -25.42 -7.88
C ASP A 65 8.62 -25.43 -6.49
N GLN A 66 9.68 -26.21 -6.29
CA GLN A 66 10.45 -26.17 -5.05
C GLN A 66 11.08 -24.81 -4.78
N ILE A 67 11.69 -24.20 -5.80
CA ILE A 67 12.27 -22.85 -5.70
C ILE A 67 11.16 -21.84 -5.39
N GLU A 68 10.04 -21.93 -6.11
CA GLU A 68 8.91 -21.02 -5.95
C GLU A 68 8.29 -21.12 -4.56
N CYS A 69 8.06 -22.33 -4.06
CA CYS A 69 7.56 -22.58 -2.72
C CYS A 69 8.50 -22.03 -1.64
N PHE A 70 9.82 -22.16 -1.85
CA PHE A 70 10.80 -21.57 -0.94
C PHE A 70 10.74 -20.03 -0.96
N GLN A 71 10.63 -19.40 -2.13
CA GLN A 71 10.48 -17.95 -2.24
C GLN A 71 9.18 -17.48 -1.58
N LYS A 72 8.06 -18.18 -1.83
CA LYS A 72 6.77 -17.93 -1.18
C LYS A 72 6.89 -17.99 0.34
N MET A 73 7.54 -19.01 0.88
CA MET A 73 7.78 -19.16 2.32
C MET A 73 8.58 -17.98 2.89
N LEU A 74 9.63 -17.53 2.21
CA LEU A 74 10.40 -16.36 2.64
C LEU A 74 9.60 -15.06 2.56
N TRP A 75 8.75 -14.93 1.55
CA TRP A 75 7.88 -13.78 1.34
C TRP A 75 6.79 -13.68 2.40
N GLU A 76 6.11 -14.79 2.68
CA GLU A 76 5.02 -14.92 3.65
C GLU A 76 5.52 -15.07 5.10
N LYS A 77 6.84 -15.15 5.31
CA LYS A 77 7.42 -15.19 6.65
C LYS A 77 6.95 -13.98 7.46
N ARG A 78 6.31 -14.25 8.60
CA ARG A 78 5.85 -13.24 9.56
C ARG A 78 6.97 -12.23 9.81
N LYS A 79 6.67 -10.97 9.52
CA LYS A 79 7.59 -9.86 9.80
C LYS A 79 7.48 -9.51 11.29
N PHE A 80 8.62 -9.22 11.89
CA PHE A 80 8.68 -8.75 13.27
C PHE A 80 8.62 -7.23 13.28
N ILE A 81 7.99 -6.66 14.30
CA ILE A 81 8.05 -5.22 14.58
C ILE A 81 9.48 -4.94 15.02
N THR A 82 10.19 -4.08 14.28
CA THR A 82 11.58 -3.72 14.59
C THR A 82 11.65 -2.58 15.59
N GLU A 83 10.68 -1.68 15.55
CA GLU A 83 10.66 -0.45 16.33
C GLU A 83 9.22 0.05 16.43
N THR A 84 8.88 0.65 17.58
CA THR A 84 7.62 1.35 17.84
C THR A 84 7.95 2.69 18.46
N GLN A 85 7.43 3.76 17.89
CA GLN A 85 7.58 5.14 18.37
C GLN A 85 6.20 5.79 18.49
N TYR A 86 6.10 6.81 19.33
CA TYR A 86 4.88 7.56 19.57
C TYR A 86 5.11 9.04 19.26
N CYS A 87 4.16 9.64 18.56
CA CYS A 87 4.08 11.09 18.37
C CYS A 87 2.95 11.61 19.26
N ILE A 88 3.27 12.42 20.25
CA ILE A 88 2.34 12.83 21.31
C ILE A 88 2.30 14.36 21.35
N THR A 89 1.13 14.97 21.31
CA THR A 89 1.04 16.42 21.50
C THR A 89 1.40 16.79 22.94
N THR A 90 2.20 17.84 23.13
CA THR A 90 2.67 18.32 24.44
C THR A 90 1.54 18.55 25.44
N GLY A 91 0.36 18.99 24.99
CA GLY A 91 -0.82 19.16 25.84
C GLY A 91 -1.40 17.87 26.43
N ASN A 92 -1.02 16.71 25.90
CA ASN A 92 -1.37 15.38 26.45
C ASN A 92 -0.27 14.81 27.36
N VAL A 93 0.81 15.57 27.58
CA VAL A 93 1.93 15.18 28.44
C VAL A 93 1.83 15.95 29.76
N ASP A 94 2.02 15.26 30.88
CA ASP A 94 2.03 15.90 32.20
C ASP A 94 3.19 16.91 32.31
N GLU A 95 2.92 18.06 32.93
CA GLU A 95 3.92 19.14 33.05
C GLU A 95 5.20 18.72 33.79
N SER A 96 5.16 17.66 34.59
CA SER A 96 6.34 17.07 35.25
C SER A 96 7.42 16.60 34.27
N PHE A 97 7.06 16.29 33.01
CA PHE A 97 8.01 15.89 31.97
C PHE A 97 8.60 17.08 31.19
N TYR A 98 8.06 18.29 31.35
CA TYR A 98 8.50 19.45 30.58
C TYR A 98 9.99 19.82 30.80
N PRO A 99 10.57 19.68 32.00
CA PRO A 99 12.01 19.89 32.19
C PRO A 99 12.88 18.93 31.35
N ASP A 100 12.50 17.66 31.25
CA ASP A 100 13.21 16.66 30.45
C ASP A 100 13.09 17.01 28.94
N ILE A 101 11.89 17.38 28.49
CA ILE A 101 11.64 17.82 27.10
C ILE A 101 12.42 19.11 26.77
N ALA A 102 12.48 20.05 27.72
CA ALA A 102 13.18 21.31 27.55
C ALA A 102 14.71 21.13 27.40
N THR A 103 15.29 20.05 27.92
CA THR A 103 16.73 19.77 27.78
C THR A 103 17.08 18.92 26.55
N CYS A 104 16.08 18.35 25.86
CA CYS A 104 16.27 17.48 24.70
C CYS A 104 16.58 18.24 23.41
N GLU A 105 17.86 18.55 23.17
CA GLU A 105 18.31 19.28 21.96
C GLU A 105 17.87 18.64 20.62
N PRO A 106 17.89 17.30 20.42
CA PRO A 106 17.44 16.69 19.16
C PRO A 106 15.96 16.97 18.83
N GLN A 107 15.09 16.98 19.84
CA GLN A 107 13.67 17.30 19.65
C GLN A 107 13.47 18.76 19.21
N TRP A 108 14.21 19.69 19.81
CA TRP A 108 14.16 21.11 19.42
C TRP A 108 14.71 21.34 18.01
N ALA A 109 15.76 20.62 17.64
CA ALA A 109 16.29 20.65 16.27
C ALA A 109 15.25 20.18 15.24
N GLU A 110 14.50 19.12 15.54
CA GLU A 110 13.40 18.64 14.69
C GLU A 110 12.28 19.68 14.57
N TRP A 111 11.86 20.31 15.67
CA TRP A 111 10.85 21.36 15.62
C TRP A 111 11.29 22.57 14.80
N LYS A 112 12.57 22.93 14.89
CA LYS A 112 13.15 23.98 14.05
C LYS A 112 13.15 23.62 12.57
N GLU A 113 13.45 22.36 12.24
CA GLU A 113 13.47 21.89 10.85
C GLU A 113 12.07 21.78 10.25
N LEU A 114 11.13 21.13 10.96
CA LEU A 114 9.79 20.82 10.44
C LEU A 114 8.80 21.97 10.57
N PHE A 115 8.88 22.74 11.65
CA PHE A 115 7.89 23.77 11.98
C PHE A 115 8.46 25.19 11.98
N HIS A 116 9.76 25.35 11.68
CA HIS A 116 10.46 26.64 11.73
C HIS A 116 10.34 27.34 13.09
N ILE A 117 10.25 26.55 14.16
CA ILE A 117 10.21 27.05 15.53
C ILE A 117 11.64 27.36 15.98
N ASP A 118 11.94 28.63 16.17
CA ASP A 118 13.22 29.06 16.72
C ASP A 118 13.10 29.40 18.21
N GLU A 119 14.08 28.96 18.99
CA GLU A 119 14.18 29.21 20.43
C GLU A 119 14.36 30.71 20.78
N GLU A 120 14.66 31.52 19.76
CA GLU A 120 14.96 32.94 19.87
C GLU A 120 13.74 33.84 19.58
N GLU A 121 12.59 33.30 19.15
CA GLU A 121 11.36 34.09 19.00
C GLU A 121 10.89 34.58 20.38
N THR A 122 11.31 35.81 20.68
CA THR A 122 11.15 36.44 21.98
C THR A 122 9.78 37.10 22.03
N ASN A 123 8.78 36.44 22.62
CA ASN A 123 7.53 37.11 22.94
C ASN A 123 7.75 38.19 24.02
N LEU A 124 7.09 39.35 23.87
CA LEU A 124 7.19 40.55 24.73
C LEU A 124 6.97 40.30 26.25
N PHE A 125 6.53 39.11 26.64
CA PHE A 125 6.14 38.75 28.01
C PHE A 125 7.15 37.87 28.76
N ASN A 126 8.30 37.50 28.17
CA ASN A 126 9.27 36.61 28.81
C ASN A 126 10.41 37.37 29.53
N SER A 127 10.24 37.65 30.83
CA SER A 127 11.31 38.13 31.72
C SER A 127 12.26 37.04 32.24
N VAL A 128 12.14 35.80 31.76
CA VAL A 128 12.98 34.68 32.21
C VAL A 128 14.30 34.65 31.43
N LYS A 129 15.44 34.76 32.14
CA LYS A 129 16.78 34.77 31.53
C LYS A 129 17.32 33.38 31.17
N ASP A 130 16.83 32.33 31.83
CA ASP A 130 17.34 30.96 31.66
C ASP A 130 16.70 30.24 30.44
N LYS A 131 17.53 29.53 29.67
CA LYS A 131 17.14 28.83 28.43
C LYS A 131 16.03 27.80 28.71
N ASN A 132 16.20 26.99 29.75
CA ASN A 132 15.24 25.95 30.11
C ASN A 132 13.91 26.53 30.57
N GLY A 133 13.94 27.60 31.36
CA GLY A 133 12.72 28.30 31.78
C GLY A 133 11.91 28.85 30.60
N LYS A 134 12.58 29.41 29.57
CA LYS A 134 11.91 29.85 28.33
C LYS A 134 11.28 28.69 27.57
N ARG A 135 12.01 27.59 27.41
CA ARG A 135 11.53 26.38 26.73
C ARG A 135 10.32 25.77 27.45
N ILE A 136 10.32 25.70 28.78
CA ILE A 136 9.16 25.21 29.56
C ILE A 136 7.95 26.13 29.37
N ALA A 137 8.14 27.46 29.43
CA ALA A 137 7.06 28.41 29.17
C ALA A 137 6.53 28.30 27.73
N PHE A 138 7.41 28.04 26.76
CA PHE A 138 7.05 27.79 25.37
C PHE A 138 6.18 26.53 25.22
N LEU A 139 6.55 25.42 25.86
CA LEU A 139 5.76 24.18 25.85
C LEU A 139 4.35 24.39 26.42
N LYS A 140 4.22 25.16 27.51
CA LYS A 140 2.91 25.53 28.09
C LYS A 140 2.06 26.39 27.14
N GLY A 141 2.70 27.23 26.34
CA GLY A 141 2.02 28.07 25.34
C GLY A 141 1.61 27.33 24.08
N HIS A 142 2.17 26.16 23.80
CA HIS A 142 1.97 25.41 22.55
C HIS A 142 1.57 23.95 22.82
N PRO A 143 0.33 23.69 23.31
CA PRO A 143 -0.13 22.34 23.65
C PRO A 143 -0.33 21.41 22.43
N THR A 144 -0.35 21.97 21.21
CA THR A 144 -0.50 21.20 19.96
C THR A 144 0.82 20.75 19.35
N LEU A 145 1.95 21.12 19.97
CA LEU A 145 3.27 20.78 19.45
C LEU A 145 3.52 19.28 19.61
N VAL A 146 4.03 18.62 18.56
CA VAL A 146 4.19 17.16 18.55
C VAL A 146 5.55 16.77 19.10
N LEU A 147 5.56 16.03 20.20
CA LEU A 147 6.72 15.35 20.76
C LEU A 147 6.93 14.00 20.06
N ASP A 148 8.13 13.71 19.60
CA ASP A 148 8.50 12.42 18.99
C ASP A 148 9.39 11.63 19.96
N THR A 149 8.92 10.46 20.40
CA THR A 149 9.64 9.63 21.37
C THR A 149 10.99 9.12 20.87
N LYS A 150 11.25 9.13 19.54
CA LYS A 150 12.52 8.64 18.99
C LYS A 150 13.75 9.43 19.47
N HIS A 151 13.55 10.66 19.95
CA HIS A 151 14.62 11.53 20.43
C HIS A 151 14.96 11.32 21.91
N PHE A 152 14.21 10.47 22.61
CA PHE A 152 14.33 10.24 24.03
C PHE A 152 14.83 8.83 24.34
N ASP A 153 15.46 8.66 25.50
CA ASP A 153 15.87 7.34 25.95
C ASP A 153 14.67 6.49 26.41
N GLN A 154 14.86 5.17 26.43
CA GLN A 154 13.80 4.24 26.81
C GLN A 154 13.28 4.48 28.22
N GLY A 155 14.10 4.95 29.16
CA GLY A 155 13.68 5.24 30.53
C GLY A 155 12.72 6.43 30.61
N PHE A 156 12.94 7.48 29.82
CA PHE A 156 11.97 8.58 29.67
C PHE A 156 10.68 8.07 29.03
N VAL A 157 10.78 7.33 27.93
CA VAL A 157 9.63 6.81 27.18
C VAL A 157 8.77 5.90 28.06
N ASP A 158 9.38 4.98 28.82
CA ASP A 158 8.65 4.07 29.72
C ASP A 158 7.91 4.82 30.82
N ARG A 159 8.52 5.87 31.41
CA ARG A 159 7.84 6.72 32.40
C ARG A 159 6.69 7.48 31.78
N LEU A 160 6.90 8.04 30.59
CA LEU A 160 5.89 8.82 29.88
C LEU A 160 4.68 7.96 29.51
N LEU A 161 4.91 6.83 28.84
CA LEU A 161 3.83 5.91 28.45
C LEU A 161 3.16 5.28 29.69
N GLY A 162 3.93 4.97 30.74
CA GLY A 162 3.39 4.46 32.00
C GLY A 162 2.53 5.46 32.77
N SER A 163 2.65 6.76 32.49
CA SER A 163 1.77 7.80 33.05
C SER A 163 0.42 7.92 32.33
N MET A 164 0.27 7.27 31.17
CA MET A 164 -0.93 7.36 30.35
C MET A 164 -1.84 6.14 30.56
N ASP A 165 -3.01 6.38 31.12
CA ASP A 165 -4.07 5.37 31.11
C ASP A 165 -4.64 5.19 29.69
N ASP A 166 -4.96 3.94 29.32
CA ASP A 166 -5.58 3.54 28.04
C ASP A 166 -4.91 4.16 26.79
N LEU A 167 -3.64 3.83 26.59
CA LEU A 167 -2.86 4.31 25.45
C LEU A 167 -3.50 3.96 24.10
N ASP A 168 -4.06 2.75 23.98
CA ASP A 168 -4.73 2.28 22.77
C ASP A 168 -5.97 3.13 22.44
N GLY A 169 -6.77 3.49 23.45
CA GLY A 169 -7.95 4.35 23.28
C GLY A 169 -7.62 5.82 22.97
N LYS A 170 -6.45 6.30 23.40
CA LYS A 170 -5.95 7.66 23.13
C LYS A 170 -5.18 7.79 21.81
N THR A 171 -4.90 6.68 21.13
CA THR A 171 -4.15 6.69 19.88
C THR A 171 -5.07 6.94 18.69
N ASP A 172 -5.03 8.14 18.13
CA ASP A 172 -5.87 8.56 17.00
C ASP A 172 -5.34 8.12 15.63
N GLY A 173 -4.03 7.87 15.52
CA GLY A 173 -3.35 7.60 14.26
C GLY A 173 -2.32 6.50 14.39
N LEU A 174 -2.17 5.70 13.33
CA LEU A 174 -1.17 4.64 13.23
C LEU A 174 -0.42 4.77 11.91
N LEU A 175 0.88 5.05 12.00
CA LEU A 175 1.77 5.05 10.84
C LEU A 175 2.59 3.76 10.82
N ILE A 176 2.62 3.09 9.66
CA ILE A 176 3.34 1.82 9.50
C ILE A 176 4.32 1.94 8.34
N HIS A 177 5.61 1.80 8.65
CA HIS A 177 6.66 1.70 7.65
C HIS A 177 6.93 0.23 7.35
N SER A 178 6.29 -0.31 6.31
CA SER A 178 6.46 -1.69 5.87
C SER A 178 6.03 -1.86 4.41
N GLU A 179 6.25 -3.05 3.87
CA GLU A 179 5.60 -3.48 2.64
C GLU A 179 4.09 -3.63 2.91
N ASN A 180 3.26 -2.89 2.17
CA ASN A 180 1.85 -2.70 2.51
C ASN A 180 1.01 -3.98 2.45
N PHE A 181 1.36 -5.00 1.65
CA PHE A 181 0.68 -6.29 1.70
C PHE A 181 0.90 -6.98 3.05
N GLN A 182 2.12 -6.94 3.59
CA GLN A 182 2.44 -7.50 4.90
C GLN A 182 1.81 -6.69 6.03
N ALA A 183 1.85 -5.36 5.94
CA ALA A 183 1.21 -4.46 6.91
C ALA A 183 -0.30 -4.70 7.01
N LEU A 184 -0.99 -4.79 5.87
CA LEU A 184 -2.43 -5.04 5.83
C LEU A 184 -2.79 -6.40 6.42
N ASN A 185 -2.01 -7.45 6.15
CA ASN A 185 -2.24 -8.77 6.76
C ASN A 185 -2.14 -8.72 8.29
N LEU A 186 -1.16 -7.99 8.85
CA LEU A 186 -1.04 -7.79 10.29
C LEU A 186 -2.23 -6.99 10.84
N LEU A 187 -2.61 -5.89 10.16
CA LEU A 187 -3.69 -5.02 10.59
C LEU A 187 -5.07 -5.70 10.58
N LEU A 188 -5.28 -6.69 9.72
CA LEU A 188 -6.55 -7.41 9.66
C LEU A 188 -6.91 -8.11 10.99
N GLU A 189 -5.95 -8.46 11.84
CA GLU A 189 -6.25 -9.03 13.17
C GLU A 189 -7.03 -8.04 14.06
N LYS A 190 -6.72 -6.73 13.96
CA LYS A 190 -7.36 -5.67 14.77
C LYS A 190 -8.52 -5.00 14.03
N TYR A 191 -8.40 -4.80 12.72
CA TYR A 191 -9.26 -3.92 11.91
C TYR A 191 -10.22 -4.63 10.95
N HIS A 192 -10.40 -5.96 11.05
CA HIS A 192 -11.39 -6.69 10.25
C HIS A 192 -12.77 -6.04 10.33
N GLU A 193 -13.39 -5.72 9.19
CA GLU A 193 -14.71 -5.08 9.08
C GLU A 193 -14.92 -3.80 9.91
N LYS A 194 -13.85 -3.08 10.26
CA LYS A 194 -13.92 -1.84 11.08
C LYS A 194 -13.61 -0.57 10.31
N VAL A 195 -12.99 -0.68 9.12
CA VAL A 195 -12.55 0.48 8.35
C VAL A 195 -13.74 1.07 7.58
N LYS A 196 -14.00 2.36 7.77
CA LYS A 196 -15.10 3.07 7.08
C LYS A 196 -14.71 3.60 5.70
N CYS A 197 -13.44 3.92 5.50
CA CYS A 197 -12.94 4.48 4.26
C CYS A 197 -11.52 4.00 4.01
N ILE A 198 -11.25 3.55 2.78
CA ILE A 198 -9.91 3.29 2.28
C ILE A 198 -9.69 4.18 1.06
N TYR A 199 -8.60 4.93 1.07
CA TYR A 199 -8.13 5.69 -0.07
C TYR A 199 -6.74 5.20 -0.47
N ILE A 200 -6.54 4.91 -1.75
CA ILE A 200 -5.24 4.53 -2.29
C ILE A 200 -4.87 5.37 -3.51
N ASP A 201 -3.58 5.67 -3.63
CA ASP A 201 -2.96 6.33 -4.77
C ASP A 201 -1.80 5.47 -5.30
N PRO A 202 -2.10 4.35 -5.99
CA PRO A 202 -1.08 3.43 -6.49
C PRO A 202 -0.25 4.03 -7.63
N PRO A 203 0.91 3.42 -7.96
CA PRO A 203 1.63 3.72 -9.21
C PRO A 203 0.70 3.66 -10.42
N PHE A 204 0.72 4.68 -11.28
CA PHE A 204 -0.14 4.76 -12.48
C PHE A 204 0.34 3.91 -13.66
N ASN A 205 1.53 3.32 -13.55
CA ASN A 205 2.19 2.48 -14.55
C ASN A 205 2.39 3.17 -15.91
N THR A 206 2.73 4.47 -15.90
CA THR A 206 2.85 5.31 -17.11
C THR A 206 4.18 5.15 -17.85
N GLY A 207 5.12 4.35 -17.32
CA GLY A 207 6.47 4.22 -17.85
C GLY A 207 7.39 5.40 -17.55
N LYS A 208 6.86 6.52 -17.01
CA LYS A 208 7.65 7.65 -16.53
C LYS A 208 8.04 7.43 -15.07
N ASN A 209 9.34 7.38 -14.79
CA ASN A 209 9.89 7.23 -13.43
C ASN A 209 10.03 8.60 -12.73
N GLU A 210 8.98 9.43 -12.76
CA GLU A 210 8.97 10.73 -12.06
C GLU A 210 8.76 10.58 -10.53
N PHE A 211 8.37 9.38 -10.07
CA PHE A 211 8.16 9.07 -8.65
C PHE A 211 9.26 8.18 -8.06
N LEU A 212 9.38 8.19 -6.71
CA LEU A 212 10.33 7.39 -5.92
C LEU A 212 10.12 5.85 -6.02
N TYR A 213 9.06 5.41 -6.68
CA TYR A 213 8.74 4.00 -6.88
C TYR A 213 8.79 3.61 -8.36
N LYS A 214 8.98 2.31 -8.63
CA LYS A 214 9.03 1.77 -9.99
C LYS A 214 7.68 1.96 -10.69
N ASN A 215 7.66 2.52 -11.90
CA ASN A 215 6.43 2.86 -12.61
C ASN A 215 6.31 2.21 -14.01
N ASN A 216 7.03 1.10 -14.21
CA ASN A 216 7.14 0.37 -15.47
C ASN A 216 6.93 -1.15 -15.28
N TYR A 217 5.89 -1.53 -14.55
CA TYR A 217 5.48 -2.91 -14.40
C TYR A 217 4.80 -3.43 -15.67
N LEU A 218 4.93 -4.73 -15.94
CA LEU A 218 4.02 -5.39 -16.87
C LEU A 218 2.59 -5.27 -16.30
N ASN A 219 1.61 -4.99 -17.16
CA ASN A 219 0.22 -4.76 -16.73
C ASN A 219 -0.33 -5.91 -15.87
N SER A 220 0.01 -7.16 -16.20
CA SER A 220 -0.38 -8.34 -15.40
C SER A 220 0.21 -8.33 -14.00
N SER A 221 1.49 -7.97 -13.86
CA SER A 221 2.16 -7.87 -12.56
C SER A 221 1.60 -6.72 -11.71
N TRP A 222 1.33 -5.57 -12.34
CA TRP A 222 0.73 -4.42 -11.67
C TRP A 222 -0.68 -4.74 -11.15
N LEU A 223 -1.52 -5.36 -11.99
CA LEU A 223 -2.87 -5.77 -11.57
C LEU A 223 -2.84 -6.84 -10.48
N ALA A 224 -1.95 -7.82 -10.55
CA ALA A 224 -1.81 -8.82 -9.49
C ALA A 224 -1.42 -8.18 -8.15
N MET A 225 -0.50 -7.20 -8.19
CA MET A 225 -0.07 -6.44 -7.01
C MET A 225 -1.24 -5.66 -6.39
N LEU A 226 -2.02 -4.93 -7.21
CA LEU A 226 -3.19 -4.18 -6.73
C LEU A 226 -4.27 -5.11 -6.20
N ARG A 227 -4.59 -6.18 -6.93
CA ARG A 227 -5.64 -7.14 -6.55
C ARG A 227 -5.42 -7.69 -5.17
N ASP A 228 -4.20 -8.12 -4.88
CA ASP A 228 -3.88 -8.78 -3.63
C ASP A 228 -4.02 -7.81 -2.44
N ARG A 229 -3.75 -6.50 -2.63
CA ARG A 229 -3.97 -5.45 -1.62
C ARG A 229 -5.44 -5.06 -1.49
N MET A 230 -6.13 -4.88 -2.62
CA MET A 230 -7.56 -4.54 -2.65
C MET A 230 -8.39 -5.62 -1.96
N ARG A 231 -8.04 -6.90 -2.12
CA ARG A 231 -8.69 -8.01 -1.39
C ARG A 231 -8.51 -7.93 0.11
N LEU A 232 -7.33 -7.52 0.60
CA LEU A 232 -7.13 -7.28 2.03
C LEU A 232 -7.89 -6.04 2.50
N GLY A 233 -7.88 -4.96 1.70
CA GLY A 233 -8.69 -3.77 1.96
C GLY A 233 -10.17 -4.09 2.08
N ARG A 234 -10.72 -4.93 1.20
CA ARG A 234 -12.11 -5.39 1.23
C ARG A 234 -12.50 -6.08 2.54
N ARG A 235 -11.58 -6.87 3.11
CA ARG A 235 -11.78 -7.56 4.41
C ARG A 235 -11.67 -6.62 5.60
N ALA A 236 -10.90 -5.54 5.47
CA ALA A 236 -10.80 -4.51 6.50
C ALA A 236 -12.02 -3.57 6.50
N LEU A 237 -12.65 -3.35 5.34
CA LEU A 237 -13.82 -2.49 5.20
C LEU A 237 -15.01 -3.04 5.97
N SER A 238 -15.63 -2.17 6.77
CA SER A 238 -16.98 -2.38 7.32
C SER A 238 -18.01 -2.54 6.22
N SER A 239 -19.21 -3.03 6.55
CA SER A 239 -20.31 -3.17 5.60
C SER A 239 -20.54 -1.86 4.83
N ASN A 240 -20.72 -0.74 5.53
CA ASN A 240 -20.98 0.56 4.89
C ASN A 240 -19.69 1.32 4.48
N GLY A 241 -18.58 0.59 4.32
CA GLY A 241 -17.29 1.18 3.99
C GLY A 241 -17.16 1.59 2.53
N ASN A 242 -16.30 2.56 2.25
CA ASN A 242 -16.02 3.03 0.89
C ASN A 242 -14.56 2.82 0.50
N PHE A 243 -14.32 2.44 -0.76
CA PHE A 243 -12.98 2.25 -1.32
C PHE A 243 -12.76 3.20 -2.49
N PHE A 244 -11.74 4.05 -2.38
CA PHE A 244 -11.33 5.02 -3.38
C PHE A 244 -9.98 4.63 -3.95
N CYS A 245 -9.88 4.59 -5.28
CA CYS A 245 -8.63 4.40 -5.99
C CYS A 245 -8.40 5.57 -6.94
N ARG A 246 -7.34 6.34 -6.68
CA ARG A 246 -6.84 7.34 -7.62
C ARG A 246 -6.06 6.64 -8.72
N ILE A 247 -6.32 6.99 -9.97
CA ILE A 247 -5.62 6.48 -11.13
C ILE A 247 -5.65 7.51 -12.26
N ASP A 248 -4.78 7.36 -13.26
CA ASP A 248 -4.89 8.13 -14.49
C ASP A 248 -5.64 7.35 -15.57
N HIS A 249 -5.82 7.99 -16.72
CA HIS A 249 -6.46 7.41 -17.89
C HIS A 249 -5.74 6.15 -18.46
N HIS A 250 -4.46 5.91 -18.12
CA HIS A 250 -3.74 4.72 -18.59
C HIS A 250 -4.15 3.45 -17.83
N GLY A 251 -4.40 3.59 -16.52
CA GLY A 251 -4.76 2.49 -15.63
C GLY A 251 -6.26 2.27 -15.45
N ASP A 252 -7.08 3.29 -15.71
CA ASP A 252 -8.49 3.33 -15.30
C ASP A 252 -9.31 2.11 -15.71
N PHE A 253 -9.34 1.76 -17.00
CA PHE A 253 -10.16 0.62 -17.47
C PHE A 253 -9.75 -0.72 -16.82
N ARG A 254 -8.46 -0.89 -16.49
CA ARG A 254 -7.97 -2.12 -15.85
C ARG A 254 -8.28 -2.13 -14.35
N VAL A 255 -8.15 -0.99 -13.70
CA VAL A 255 -8.52 -0.83 -12.29
C VAL A 255 -10.02 -1.02 -12.12
N ARG A 256 -10.84 -0.52 -13.05
CA ARG A 256 -12.28 -0.75 -13.03
C ARG A 256 -12.62 -2.24 -13.04
N GLN A 257 -12.10 -3.00 -14.01
CA GLN A 257 -12.30 -4.44 -14.07
C GLN A 257 -11.82 -5.16 -12.80
N LEU A 258 -10.71 -4.67 -12.23
CA LEU A 258 -10.18 -5.22 -11.00
C LEU A 258 -11.08 -4.93 -9.79
N LEU A 259 -11.64 -3.73 -9.70
CA LEU A 259 -12.61 -3.37 -8.66
C LEU A 259 -13.87 -4.22 -8.79
N ASP A 260 -14.40 -4.41 -10.00
CA ASP A 260 -15.55 -5.28 -10.25
C ASP A 260 -15.24 -6.74 -9.83
N ASN A 261 -14.01 -7.22 -10.04
CA ASN A 261 -13.60 -8.56 -9.59
C ASN A 261 -13.48 -8.70 -8.07
N VAL A 262 -13.07 -7.64 -7.36
CA VAL A 262 -12.78 -7.70 -5.92
C VAL A 262 -14.01 -7.36 -5.09
N PHE A 263 -14.78 -6.35 -5.50
CA PHE A 263 -15.94 -5.84 -4.79
C PHE A 263 -17.24 -6.39 -5.37
N GLY A 264 -17.30 -6.68 -6.67
CA GLY A 264 -18.51 -7.02 -7.41
C GLY A 264 -19.02 -5.81 -8.20
N GLU A 265 -19.48 -6.04 -9.44
CA GLU A 265 -19.94 -4.99 -10.36
C GLU A 265 -21.10 -4.17 -9.77
N ALA A 266 -22.00 -4.81 -9.03
CA ALA A 266 -23.15 -4.15 -8.37
C ALA A 266 -22.75 -3.12 -7.31
N HIS A 267 -21.52 -3.18 -6.79
CA HIS A 267 -21.04 -2.28 -5.73
C HIS A 267 -20.26 -1.08 -6.27
N TYR A 268 -20.04 -1.01 -7.58
CA TYR A 268 -19.46 0.17 -8.19
C TYR A 268 -20.42 1.36 -8.04
N GLN A 269 -19.91 2.48 -7.51
CA GLN A 269 -20.73 3.66 -7.27
C GLN A 269 -20.54 4.68 -8.38
N ASN A 270 -19.33 5.23 -8.52
CA ASN A 270 -19.08 6.29 -9.49
C ASN A 270 -17.59 6.48 -9.80
N GLN A 271 -17.31 7.35 -10.76
CA GLN A 271 -15.99 7.85 -11.11
C GLN A 271 -15.98 9.37 -11.07
N MET A 272 -15.06 9.93 -10.32
CA MET A 272 -14.82 11.37 -10.24
C MET A 272 -13.66 11.72 -11.17
N VAL A 273 -13.88 12.64 -12.10
CA VAL A 273 -12.83 13.11 -13.02
C VAL A 273 -12.33 14.47 -12.56
N LEU A 274 -11.09 14.53 -12.09
CA LEU A 274 -10.40 15.76 -11.74
C LEU A 274 -9.69 16.31 -12.98
N LYS A 275 -10.10 17.50 -13.41
CA LYS A 275 -9.43 18.19 -14.53
C LYS A 275 -8.17 18.88 -14.02
N ARG A 276 -6.98 18.40 -14.44
CA ARG A 276 -5.70 19.06 -14.16
C ARG A 276 -5.25 19.85 -15.39
N GLY A 277 -5.64 21.13 -15.48
CA GLY A 277 -5.08 22.05 -16.47
C GLY A 277 -5.95 23.25 -16.82
N ARG A 278 -5.31 24.41 -16.94
CA ARG A 278 -5.80 25.53 -17.76
C ARG A 278 -5.53 25.22 -19.22
N GLU A 279 -6.46 25.54 -20.12
CA GLU A 279 -6.17 25.57 -21.56
C GLU A 279 -4.94 26.45 -21.80
N PRO A 280 -3.83 25.92 -22.37
CA PRO A 280 -2.80 26.79 -22.89
C PRO A 280 -3.44 27.65 -23.98
N ALA A 281 -3.39 28.98 -23.85
CA ALA A 281 -3.85 29.86 -24.90
C ALA A 281 -3.04 29.58 -26.18
N GLY A 282 -3.64 28.91 -27.17
CA GLY A 282 -3.06 28.78 -28.52
C GLY A 282 -2.92 27.37 -29.12
N THR A 283 -3.17 26.27 -28.42
CA THR A 283 -3.08 24.91 -29.02
C THR A 283 -4.41 24.43 -29.60
N ARG A 284 -4.79 24.99 -30.74
CA ARG A 284 -5.89 24.45 -31.57
C ARG A 284 -5.43 23.11 -32.18
N GLY A 285 -5.96 21.99 -31.69
CA GLY A 285 -5.80 20.67 -32.32
C GLY A 285 -5.07 19.57 -31.52
N LYS A 286 -4.68 19.82 -30.26
CA LYS A 286 -4.27 18.75 -29.34
C LYS A 286 -5.15 18.75 -28.09
N LEU A 287 -5.97 17.71 -27.94
CA LEU A 287 -6.66 17.40 -26.67
C LEU A 287 -5.66 16.81 -25.68
N GLU A 288 -4.69 17.61 -25.23
CA GLU A 288 -3.88 17.28 -24.05
C GLU A 288 -4.62 17.79 -22.81
N SER A 289 -5.81 17.25 -22.55
CA SER A 289 -6.44 17.40 -21.24
C SER A 289 -5.82 16.36 -20.31
N ALA A 290 -4.88 16.79 -19.46
CA ALA A 290 -4.47 15.98 -18.33
C ALA A 290 -5.67 15.87 -17.37
N SER A 291 -6.40 14.76 -17.46
CA SER A 291 -7.46 14.41 -16.52
C SER A 291 -6.92 13.32 -15.60
N GLU A 292 -7.19 13.48 -14.31
CA GLU A 292 -6.99 12.44 -13.32
C GLU A 292 -8.34 11.86 -12.93
N THR A 293 -8.35 10.58 -12.61
CA THR A 293 -9.58 9.84 -12.44
C THR A 293 -9.57 9.16 -11.07
N HIS A 294 -10.59 9.42 -10.26
CA HIS A 294 -10.77 8.77 -8.97
C HIS A 294 -11.96 7.83 -9.11
N SER A 295 -11.69 6.53 -9.14
CA SER A 295 -12.72 5.51 -9.26
C SER A 295 -13.14 5.06 -7.85
N TRP A 296 -14.45 4.96 -7.60
CA TRP A 296 -15.05 4.71 -6.29
C TRP A 296 -16.00 3.50 -6.30
N CYS A 297 -15.82 2.62 -5.31
CA CYS A 297 -16.70 1.48 -5.01
C CYS A 297 -17.14 1.48 -3.53
N ALA A 298 -18.35 1.01 -3.26
CA ALA A 298 -18.85 0.75 -1.91
C ALA A 298 -18.58 -0.70 -1.48
N ALA A 299 -18.59 -0.97 -0.18
CA ALA A 299 -18.33 -2.28 0.40
C ALA A 299 -19.61 -3.10 0.73
N CYS A 300 -20.83 -2.59 0.53
CA CYS A 300 -22.08 -3.33 0.83
C CYS A 300 -23.10 -3.27 -0.30
N ASP A 301 -24.02 -4.25 -0.25
CA ASP A 301 -25.19 -4.49 -1.12
C ASP A 301 -26.25 -3.38 -1.08
N SER A 302 -26.14 -2.41 -0.18
CA SER A 302 -27.13 -1.34 -0.10
C SER A 302 -26.85 -0.26 -1.12
N ALA A 303 -27.74 -0.14 -2.10
CA ALA A 303 -27.89 1.01 -3.00
C ALA A 303 -28.17 2.36 -2.29
N ASP A 304 -28.02 2.42 -0.96
CA ASP A 304 -28.41 3.52 -0.07
C ASP A 304 -27.21 4.24 0.57
N SER A 305 -26.02 4.24 -0.03
CA SER A 305 -24.95 5.17 0.37
C SER A 305 -25.19 6.55 -0.27
N ASN A 306 -26.33 7.17 0.02
CA ASN A 306 -26.74 8.47 -0.55
C ASN A 306 -26.19 9.71 0.16
N GLU A 307 -25.26 9.56 1.10
CA GLU A 307 -24.61 10.71 1.74
C GLU A 307 -23.09 10.52 1.80
N ILE A 308 -22.44 10.79 0.68
CA ILE A 308 -21.11 11.41 0.71
C ILE A 308 -21.28 12.81 0.16
N VAL A 309 -21.40 13.78 1.06
CA VAL A 309 -21.28 15.20 0.73
C VAL A 309 -19.83 15.43 0.33
N VAL A 310 -19.54 15.36 -0.97
CA VAL A 310 -18.30 15.93 -1.51
C VAL A 310 -18.49 17.44 -1.42
N ASP A 311 -18.05 18.02 -0.30
CA ASP A 311 -18.01 19.47 -0.16
C ASP A 311 -17.07 20.02 -1.24
N SER A 312 -17.65 20.74 -2.19
CA SER A 312 -16.95 21.39 -3.30
C SER A 312 -16.02 22.52 -2.86
N SER A 313 -15.93 22.82 -1.56
CA SER A 313 -15.08 23.87 -0.99
C SER A 313 -13.58 23.52 -0.92
N ILE A 314 -13.18 22.27 -1.13
CA ILE A 314 -11.77 21.83 -1.00
C ILE A 314 -10.97 22.01 -2.31
N ALA A 315 -11.61 22.43 -3.41
CA ALA A 315 -10.93 22.59 -4.70
C ALA A 315 -10.12 23.89 -4.86
N ASP A 316 -10.19 24.81 -3.90
CA ASP A 316 -9.48 26.11 -3.94
C ASP A 316 -8.61 26.34 -2.69
N VAL A 317 -7.54 25.53 -2.52
CA VAL A 317 -6.31 25.91 -1.78
C VAL A 317 -5.09 25.32 -2.47
#